data_AF-A0A942C8B8-F1
#
_entry.id   AF-A0A942C8B8-F1
#
_cell.length_a   1.000
_cell.length_b   1.000
_cell.length_c   1.000
_cell.angle_alpha   90.00
_cell.angle_beta   90.00
_cell.angle_gamma   90.00
#
_symmetry.space_group_name_H-M   'P 1'
#
loop_
_entity.id
_entity.type
_entity.pdbx_description
1 polymer ?
#
loop_
_entity_poly.entity_id
_entity_poly.type
_entity_poly.pdbx_seq_one_letter_code
_entity_poly.pdbx_strand_id
1 'polypeptide(L)'
;MSTTIKSGALLIAEGAILPQSFHIAATAYIPGWQLATNVNRSALTQTVHQAGWKLFHLSTKLEMLVFGFNDQDTVRKAIKRITANVRAKSFNCLEIKKVETRRLLGFPYIVVSAYSWHIQHSVALGTA
;
A
#
# COMPACT_ATOMS: atom_id res chain seq x y z
N MET A 1 -0.25 -11.38 -16.15
CA MET A 1 1.05 -11.36 -15.44
C MET A 1 0.77 -11.24 -13.95
N SER A 2 1.01 -12.28 -13.15
CA SER A 2 0.84 -12.23 -11.70
C SER A 2 2.12 -11.69 -11.05
N THR A 3 2.09 -10.46 -10.57
CA THR A 3 3.24 -9.87 -9.87
C THR A 3 3.28 -10.36 -8.43
N THR A 4 4.39 -11.00 -8.04
CA THR A 4 4.62 -11.45 -6.68
C THR A 4 4.85 -10.26 -5.73
N ILE A 5 3.90 -10.03 -4.83
CA ILE A 5 4.04 -9.02 -3.78
C ILE A 5 5.04 -9.49 -2.71
N LYS A 6 5.94 -8.59 -2.33
CA LYS A 6 6.97 -8.82 -1.30
C LYS A 6 6.92 -7.70 -0.24
N SER A 7 7.65 -7.91 0.86
CA SER A 7 7.89 -6.87 1.86
C SER A 7 8.53 -5.63 1.21
N GLY A 8 8.08 -4.44 1.61
CA GLY A 8 8.47 -3.16 1.04
C GLY A 8 7.70 -2.75 -0.23
N ALA A 9 6.83 -3.61 -0.79
CA ALA A 9 5.97 -3.24 -1.90
C ALA A 9 5.02 -2.11 -1.50
N LEU A 10 4.88 -1.12 -2.39
CA LEU A 10 4.00 0.03 -2.19
C LEU A 10 2.79 -0.09 -3.12
N LEU A 11 1.59 -0.02 -2.55
CA LEU A 11 0.37 0.19 -3.31
C LEU A 11 -0.10 1.62 -3.10
N ILE A 12 -0.57 2.24 -4.18
CA ILE A 12 -1.06 3.61 -4.18
C ILE A 12 -2.50 3.59 -4.69
N ALA A 13 -3.37 4.32 -4.01
CA ALA A 13 -4.76 4.45 -4.42
C ALA A 13 -4.84 5.13 -5.79
N GLU A 14 -5.70 4.62 -6.67
CA GLU A 14 -5.99 5.25 -7.95
C GLU A 14 -6.57 6.66 -7.72
N GLY A 15 -6.02 7.64 -8.42
CA GLY A 15 -6.40 9.04 -8.24
C GLY A 15 -5.79 9.72 -7.00
N ALA A 16 -4.90 9.06 -6.26
CA ALA A 16 -4.11 9.74 -5.24
C ALA A 16 -3.33 10.90 -5.87
N ILE A 17 -3.48 12.10 -5.31
CA ILE A 17 -2.71 13.25 -5.77
C ILE A 17 -1.29 13.08 -5.24
N LEU A 18 -0.32 13.20 -6.14
CA LEU A 18 1.11 13.02 -5.88
C LEU A 18 1.87 14.24 -6.40
N PRO A 19 3.09 14.51 -5.88
CA PRO A 19 3.94 15.54 -6.45
C PRO A 19 4.17 15.32 -7.95
N GLN A 20 4.15 16.38 -8.76
CA GLN A 20 4.42 16.28 -10.20
C GLN A 20 5.83 15.76 -10.51
N SER A 21 6.79 16.01 -9.62
CA SER A 21 8.14 15.46 -9.69
C SER A 21 8.18 13.94 -9.47
N PHE A 22 7.12 13.36 -8.91
CA PHE A 22 7.07 11.96 -8.53
C PHE A 22 6.51 11.10 -9.67
N HIS A 23 7.41 10.66 -10.55
CA HIS A 23 7.08 9.78 -11.66
C HIS A 23 7.09 8.32 -11.19
N ILE A 24 5.91 7.76 -10.95
CA ILE A 24 5.75 6.36 -10.56
C ILE A 24 5.31 5.54 -11.76
N ALA A 25 6.08 4.50 -12.06
CA ALA A 25 5.55 3.40 -12.87
C ALA A 25 4.65 2.57 -11.95
N ALA A 26 3.35 2.56 -12.24
CA ALA A 26 2.36 1.83 -11.45
C ALA A 26 1.52 0.92 -12.35
N THR A 27 1.25 -0.29 -11.88
CA THR A 27 0.41 -1.25 -12.59
C THR A 27 -0.82 -1.56 -11.75
N ALA A 28 -2.01 -1.55 -12.36
CA ALA A 28 -3.25 -1.93 -11.68
C ALA A 28 -3.11 -3.28 -10.98
N TYR A 29 -3.35 -3.31 -9.66
CA TYR A 29 -3.15 -4.50 -8.84
C TYR A 29 -4.45 -5.02 -8.26
N ILE A 30 -5.31 -4.16 -7.73
CA ILE A 30 -6.70 -4.48 -7.35
C ILE A 30 -7.57 -3.26 -7.69
N PRO A 31 -8.91 -3.36 -7.75
CA PRO A 31 -9.74 -2.20 -8.05
C PRO A 31 -9.43 -1.02 -7.11
N GLY A 32 -9.14 0.15 -7.68
CA GLY A 32 -8.80 1.36 -6.92
C GLY A 32 -7.38 1.41 -6.36
N TRP A 33 -6.52 0.42 -6.63
CA TRP A 33 -5.13 0.42 -6.14
C TRP A 33 -4.14 -0.13 -7.17
N GLN A 34 -3.04 0.60 -7.32
CA GLN A 34 -1.95 0.26 -8.23
C GLN A 34 -0.70 -0.10 -7.45
N LEU A 35 0.03 -1.10 -7.92
CA LEU A 35 1.33 -1.48 -7.39
C LEU A 35 2.40 -0.60 -8.03
N ALA A 36 3.15 0.11 -7.20
CA ALA A 36 4.28 0.90 -7.65
C ALA A 36 5.48 -0.03 -7.93
N THR A 37 6.02 0.01 -9.15
CA THR A 37 7.01 -0.98 -9.63
C THR A 37 8.44 -0.46 -9.62
N ASN A 38 8.64 0.86 -9.58
CA ASN A 38 9.96 1.50 -9.66
C ASN A 38 10.34 2.33 -8.41
N VAL A 39 9.57 2.23 -7.33
CA VAL A 39 9.74 3.08 -6.14
C VAL A 39 9.64 2.29 -4.85
N ASN A 40 10.45 2.67 -3.86
CA ASN A 40 10.42 2.13 -2.51
C ASN A 40 10.06 3.23 -1.50
N ARG A 41 9.87 2.85 -0.22
CA ARG A 41 9.51 3.80 0.85
C ARG A 41 10.47 4.97 0.96
N SER A 42 11.79 4.74 0.86
CA SER A 42 12.77 5.81 1.02
C SER A 42 12.68 6.85 -0.09
N ALA A 43 12.58 6.39 -1.34
CA ALA A 43 12.39 7.26 -2.50
C ALA A 43 11.06 8.02 -2.42
N LEU A 44 9.98 7.35 -2.02
CA LEU A 44 8.68 8.00 -1.75
C LEU A 44 8.82 9.12 -0.72
N THR A 45 9.38 8.83 0.45
CA THR A 45 9.55 9.82 1.53
C THR A 45 10.40 10.99 1.06
N GLN A 46 11.51 10.73 0.38
CA GLN A 46 12.40 11.77 -0.13
C GLN A 46 11.69 12.68 -1.13
N THR A 47 11.01 12.12 -2.14
CA THR A 47 10.34 12.93 -3.16
C THR A 47 9.18 13.73 -2.57
N VAL A 48 8.37 13.13 -1.69
CA VAL A 48 7.30 13.83 -0.98
C VAL A 48 7.87 15.00 -0.18
N HIS A 49 8.96 14.78 0.56
CA HIS A 49 9.57 15.83 1.37
C HIS A 49 10.20 16.95 0.54
N GLN A 50 10.89 16.61 -0.57
CA GLN A 50 11.49 17.57 -1.49
C GLN A 50 10.43 18.43 -2.20
N ALA A 51 9.25 17.88 -2.45
CA ALA A 51 8.15 18.62 -3.04
C ALA A 51 7.41 19.53 -2.04
N GLY A 52 7.78 19.51 -0.75
CA GLY A 52 7.05 20.22 0.30
C GLY A 52 5.74 19.55 0.70
N TRP A 53 5.56 18.25 0.41
CA TRP A 53 4.38 17.48 0.80
C TRP A 53 4.61 16.79 2.16
N LYS A 54 3.54 16.25 2.74
CA LYS A 54 3.59 15.47 3.98
C LYS A 54 3.22 14.02 3.72
N LEU A 55 3.95 13.12 4.39
CA LEU A 55 3.67 11.69 4.46
C LEU A 55 3.28 11.36 5.91
N PHE A 56 2.01 11.03 6.15
CA PHE A 56 1.52 10.69 7.47
C PHE A 56 1.47 9.18 7.66
N HIS A 57 2.09 8.67 8.73
CA HIS A 57 1.90 7.29 9.15
C HIS A 57 0.60 7.18 9.93
N LEU A 58 -0.36 6.44 9.39
CA LEU A 58 -1.55 6.07 10.15
C LEU A 58 -1.21 4.77 10.88
N SER A 59 -0.69 4.88 12.11
CA SER A 59 -0.12 3.80 12.93
C SER A 59 -1.09 2.68 13.33
N THR A 60 -2.18 2.48 12.60
CA THR A 60 -3.02 1.30 12.75
C THR A 60 -2.33 0.13 12.04
N LYS A 61 -1.93 -0.90 12.80
CA LYS A 61 -1.45 -2.15 12.21
C LYS A 61 -2.57 -2.74 11.35
N LEU A 62 -2.37 -2.77 10.03
CA LEU A 62 -3.27 -3.45 9.12
C LEU A 62 -2.77 -4.87 8.95
N GLU A 63 -3.52 -5.86 9.42
CA GLU A 63 -3.18 -7.27 9.30
C GLU A 63 -4.41 -8.05 8.85
N MET A 64 -4.26 -8.90 7.84
CA MET A 64 -5.33 -9.74 7.34
C MET A 64 -4.85 -11.17 7.14
N LEU A 65 -5.65 -12.11 7.63
CA LEU A 65 -5.51 -13.54 7.42
C LEU A 65 -6.51 -14.00 6.36
N VAL A 66 -6.04 -14.76 5.37
CA VAL A 66 -6.89 -15.33 4.32
C VAL A 66 -6.45 -16.75 4.00
N PHE A 67 -7.39 -17.70 4.00
CA PHE A 67 -7.16 -19.07 3.54
C PHE A 67 -7.16 -19.17 2.01
N GLY A 68 -6.30 -20.04 1.48
CA GLY A 68 -6.27 -20.36 0.05
C GLY A 68 -5.03 -21.17 -0.35
N PHE A 69 -5.17 -21.95 -1.42
CA PHE A 69 -4.14 -22.85 -1.94
C PHE A 69 -3.19 -22.21 -2.96
N ASN A 70 -3.62 -21.11 -3.59
CA ASN A 70 -2.78 -20.31 -4.48
C ASN A 70 -2.29 -19.08 -3.72
N ASP A 71 -0.99 -19.01 -3.45
CA ASP A 71 -0.42 -17.95 -2.63
C ASP A 71 -0.65 -16.56 -3.23
N GLN A 72 -0.49 -16.38 -4.54
CA GLN A 72 -0.63 -15.07 -5.20
C GLN A 72 -2.08 -14.55 -5.13
N ASP A 73 -3.04 -15.41 -5.43
CA ASP A 73 -4.45 -15.05 -5.36
C ASP A 73 -4.88 -14.77 -3.91
N THR A 74 -4.31 -15.52 -2.96
CA THR A 74 -4.60 -15.37 -1.54
C THR A 74 -4.02 -14.06 -0.99
N VAL A 75 -2.81 -13.67 -1.41
CA VAL A 75 -2.23 -12.34 -1.11
C VAL A 75 -3.10 -11.23 -1.69
N ARG A 76 -3.47 -11.32 -2.97
CA ARG A 76 -4.33 -10.32 -3.62
C ARG A 76 -5.67 -10.18 -2.90
N LYS A 77 -6.26 -11.30 -2.46
CA LYS A 77 -7.50 -11.32 -1.65
C LYS A 77 -7.29 -10.68 -0.27
N ALA A 78 -6.15 -10.91 0.39
CA ALA A 78 -5.82 -10.26 1.66
C ALA A 78 -5.69 -8.74 1.51
N ILE A 79 -4.94 -8.27 0.51
CA ILE A 79 -4.78 -6.84 0.22
C ILE A 79 -6.12 -6.19 -0.16
N LYS A 80 -6.95 -6.87 -0.95
CA LYS A 80 -8.32 -6.41 -1.26
C LYS A 80 -9.15 -6.22 0.01
N ARG A 81 -9.03 -7.11 1.01
CA ARG A 81 -9.73 -6.95 2.29
C ARG A 81 -9.16 -5.83 3.15
N ILE A 82 -7.83 -5.66 3.17
CA ILE A 82 -7.16 -4.53 3.87
C ILE A 82 -7.68 -3.20 3.32
N THR A 83 -7.73 -3.08 2.00
CA THR A 83 -8.10 -1.86 1.28
C THR A 83 -9.60 -1.66 1.11
N ALA A 84 -10.43 -2.67 1.34
CA ALA A 84 -11.88 -2.52 1.39
C ALA A 84 -12.38 -2.07 2.78
N ASN A 85 -11.52 -2.09 3.81
CA ASN A 85 -11.88 -1.64 5.14
C ASN A 85 -12.15 -0.12 5.12
N VAL A 86 -13.11 0.36 5.92
CA VAL A 86 -13.70 1.72 5.88
C VAL A 86 -12.65 2.85 5.94
N ARG A 87 -11.45 2.54 6.44
CA ARG A 87 -10.29 3.44 6.51
C ARG A 87 -9.55 3.66 5.18
N ALA A 88 -9.90 3.01 4.09
CA ALA A 88 -9.25 3.25 2.80
C ALA A 88 -9.45 4.66 2.24
N LYS A 89 -10.42 5.42 2.76
CA LYS A 89 -10.50 6.88 2.50
C LYS A 89 -9.50 7.70 3.33
N SER A 90 -9.02 7.17 4.46
CA SER A 90 -8.08 7.88 5.33
C SER A 90 -6.63 7.70 4.90
N PHE A 91 -6.27 6.66 4.13
CA PHE A 91 -4.92 6.46 3.58
C PHE A 91 -4.97 6.25 2.07
N ASN A 92 -3.94 6.70 1.36
CA ASN A 92 -3.83 6.58 -0.08
C ASN A 92 -2.56 5.84 -0.53
N CYS A 93 -1.77 5.36 0.44
CA CYS A 93 -0.59 4.56 0.22
C CYS A 93 -0.54 3.42 1.26
N LEU A 94 -0.17 2.22 0.81
CA LEU A 94 -0.09 1.01 1.61
C LEU A 94 1.28 0.36 1.39
N GLU A 95 2.08 0.26 2.44
CA GLU A 95 3.36 -0.45 2.41
C GLU A 95 3.19 -1.86 2.97
N ILE A 96 3.47 -2.87 2.16
CA ILE A 96 3.45 -4.26 2.59
C ILE A 96 4.63 -4.50 3.53
N LYS A 97 4.34 -4.82 4.79
CA LYS A 97 5.36 -5.08 5.80
C LYS A 97 5.80 -6.54 5.76
N LYS A 98 4.83 -7.46 5.69
CA LYS A 98 5.10 -8.89 5.71
C LYS A 98 4.05 -9.65 4.91
N VAL A 99 4.48 -10.73 4.27
CA VAL A 99 3.64 -11.76 3.68
C VAL A 99 4.15 -13.09 4.21
N GLU A 100 3.32 -13.84 4.92
CA GLU A 100 3.68 -15.14 5.45
C GLU A 100 2.67 -16.20 5.02
N THR A 101 3.15 -17.30 4.46
CA THR A 101 2.35 -18.50 4.24
C THR A 101 2.47 -19.41 5.46
N ARG A 102 1.33 -19.85 5.98
CA ARG A 102 1.20 -20.72 7.15
C ARG A 102 0.21 -21.84 6.86
N ARG A 103 0.11 -22.83 7.75
CA ARG A 103 -0.86 -23.93 7.65
C ARG A 103 -1.56 -24.15 8.98
N LEU A 104 -2.85 -24.48 8.93
CA LEU A 104 -3.65 -24.93 10.06
C LEU A 104 -4.36 -26.21 9.66
N LEU A 105 -4.09 -27.33 10.36
CA LEU A 105 -4.66 -28.65 10.06
C LEU A 105 -4.50 -29.06 8.57
N GLY A 106 -3.34 -28.74 7.97
CA GLY A 106 -3.06 -29.03 6.56
C GLY A 106 -3.59 -27.99 5.57
N PHE A 107 -4.45 -27.06 5.99
CA PHE A 107 -5.00 -26.01 5.12
C PHE A 107 -4.08 -24.78 5.09
N PRO A 108 -3.60 -24.34 3.91
CA PRO A 108 -2.78 -23.14 3.79
C PRO A 108 -3.59 -21.85 4.00
N TYR A 109 -2.94 -20.89 4.65
CA TYR A 109 -3.43 -19.52 4.78
C TYR A 109 -2.26 -18.54 4.72
N ILE A 110 -2.56 -17.30 4.33
CA ILE A 110 -1.60 -16.21 4.29
C ILE A 110 -1.96 -15.15 5.31
N VAL A 111 -0.94 -14.64 5.99
CA VAL A 111 -1.00 -13.43 6.81
C VAL A 111 -0.29 -12.32 6.06
N VAL A 112 -1.01 -11.25 5.73
CA VAL A 112 -0.44 -10.01 5.19
C VAL A 112 -0.51 -8.94 6.25
N SER A 113 0.62 -8.30 6.55
CA SER A 113 0.65 -7.08 7.37
C SER A 113 1.16 -5.89 6.56
N ALA A 114 0.64 -4.72 6.86
CA ALA A 114 0.93 -3.49 6.13
C ALA A 114 0.88 -2.25 7.02
N TYR A 115 1.60 -1.22 6.59
CA TYR A 115 1.48 0.14 7.10
C TYR A 115 0.66 0.99 6.15
N SER A 116 -0.28 1.75 6.71
CA SER A 116 -1.04 2.76 5.98
C SER A 116 -0.38 4.12 6.07
N TRP A 117 -0.28 4.77 4.91
CA TRP A 117 0.29 6.09 4.75
C TRP A 117 -0.69 7.02 4.04
N HIS A 118 -0.71 8.28 4.44
CA HIS A 118 -1.45 9.33 3.74
C HIS A 118 -0.47 10.36 3.17
N ILE A 119 -0.45 10.50 1.86
CA ILE A 119 0.32 11.49 1.11
C ILE A 119 -0.60 12.70 0.88
N GLN A 120 -0.18 13.88 1.31
CA GLN A 120 -0.96 15.09 1.17
C GLN A 120 -0.07 16.29 0.84
N HIS A 121 -0.56 17.18 -0.02
CA HIS A 121 0.06 18.48 -0.24
C HIS A 121 0.04 19.29 1.06
N SER A 122 1.17 19.88 1.46
CA SER A 122 1.13 20.83 2.57
C SER A 122 0.56 22.15 2.06
N VAL A 123 -0.62 22.53 2.53
CA VAL A 123 -0.98 23.94 2.46
C VAL A 123 -0.10 24.61 3.51
N ALA A 124 0.98 25.27 3.08
CA ALA A 124 1.49 26.36 3.89
C ALA A 124 0.31 27.30 4.08
N LEU A 125 -0.13 27.50 5.33
CA LEU A 125 -1.07 28.57 5.65
C LEU A 125 -0.42 29.85 5.12
N GLY A 126 -0.85 30.30 3.95
CA GLY A 126 -0.60 31.65 3.50
C GLY A 126 -1.32 32.54 4.49
N THR A 127 -0.56 33.25 5.31
CA THR A 127 -1.07 34.42 6.01
C THR A 127 -1.58 35.38 4.94
N ALA A 128 -2.91 35.43 4.79
CA ALA A 128 -3.60 36.55 4.15
C ALA A 128 -3.83 37.63 5.19
#